data_AF-A0A936JXV5-F1
#
_entry.id   AF-A0A936JXV5-F1
#
_cell.length_a   1.000
_cell.length_b   1.000
_cell.length_c   1.000
_cell.angle_alpha   90.00
_cell.angle_beta   90.00
_cell.angle_gamma   90.00
#
_symmetry.space_group_name_H-M   'P 1'
#
loop_
_entity.id
_entity.type
_entity.pdbx_description
1 polymer ?
#
loop_
_entity_poly.entity_id
_entity_poly.type
_entity_poly.pdbx_seq_one_letter_code
_entity_poly.pdbx_strand_id
1 'polypeptide(L)'
;MQVVLRKLGRGTRAVIGRLVRAPRKGSVVVIEFSDGMHEYVTTPVKRVLRLAGRDIFYIETVNSRYRLEVRSRDLAFDGALSGS
;
A
#
# COMPACT_ATOMS: atom_id res chain seq x y z
N MET A 1 -2.38 -5.86 5.76
CA MET A 1 -1.67 -5.87 4.46
C MET A 1 -0.57 -4.82 4.52
N GLN A 2 0.70 -5.23 4.58
CA GLN A 2 1.81 -4.28 4.64
C GLN A 2 2.13 -3.76 3.24
N VAL A 3 2.42 -2.48 3.12
CA VAL A 3 2.69 -1.84 1.83
C VAL A 3 3.88 -0.90 1.88
N VAL A 4 4.44 -0.66 0.70
CA VAL A 4 5.41 0.41 0.44
C VAL A 4 4.82 1.30 -0.65
N LEU A 5 4.52 2.55 -0.30
CA LEU A 5 4.07 3.56 -1.24
C LEU A 5 5.23 4.49 -1.57
N ARG A 6 5.52 4.65 -2.86
CA ARG A 6 6.53 5.57 -3.36
C ARG A 6 5.88 6.56 -4.30
N LYS A 7 6.07 7.85 -4.05
CA LYS A 7 5.73 8.88 -5.04
C LYS A 7 6.66 8.72 -6.24
N LEU A 8 6.15 8.86 -7.45
CA LEU A 8 6.97 8.83 -8.66
C LEU A 8 7.59 10.22 -8.86
N GLY A 9 8.91 10.28 -8.98
CA GLY A 9 9.70 11.51 -9.08
C GLY A 9 11.02 11.42 -8.32
N ARG A 10 11.97 12.33 -8.60
CA ARG A 10 13.30 12.32 -7.96
C ARG A 10 13.22 12.66 -6.47
N GLY A 11 14.03 11.98 -5.64
CA GLY A 11 14.27 12.33 -4.23
C GLY A 11 13.12 12.05 -3.25
N THR A 12 12.08 11.32 -3.65
CA THR A 12 10.90 11.11 -2.79
C THR A 12 11.10 9.92 -1.84
N ARG A 13 10.77 10.13 -0.56
CA ARG A 13 10.83 9.08 0.47
C ARG A 13 9.69 8.09 0.30
N ALA A 14 9.98 6.82 0.60
CA ALA A 14 8.97 5.79 0.66
C ALA A 14 8.17 5.89 1.96
N VAL A 15 6.87 5.63 1.87
CA VAL A 15 5.95 5.53 2.99
C VAL A 15 5.66 4.04 3.21
N ILE A 16 5.92 3.54 4.42
CA ILE A 16 5.76 2.13 4.76
C ILE A 16 4.74 2.01 5.88
N GLY A 17 3.80 1.08 5.76
CA GLY A 17 2.78 0.88 6.78
C GLY A 17 1.72 -0.13 6.40
N ARG A 18 0.60 -0.10 7.12
CA ARG A 18 -0.57 -0.94 6.87
C ARG A 18 -1.53 -0.21 5.94
N LEU A 19 -1.87 -0.83 4.82
CA LEU A 19 -2.93 -0.32 3.96
C LEU A 19 -4.29 -0.56 4.63
N VAL A 20 -5.04 0.52 4.85
CA VAL A 20 -6.36 0.46 5.53
C VAL A 20 -7.41 -0.17 4.62
N ARG A 21 -7.41 0.18 3.33
CA ARG A 21 -8.35 -0.31 2.32
C ARG A 21 -7.72 -0.33 0.93
N ALA A 22 -8.26 -1.16 0.05
CA ALA A 22 -7.84 -1.19 -1.35
C ALA A 22 -8.03 0.20 -2.02
N PRO A 23 -7.07 0.68 -2.85
CA PRO A 23 -7.20 1.94 -3.56
C PRO A 23 -8.38 1.91 -4.55
N ARG A 24 -9.20 2.98 -4.56
CA ARG A 24 -10.37 3.11 -5.43
C ARG A 24 -10.45 4.52 -6.01
N LYS A 25 -10.90 4.65 -7.27
CA LYS A 25 -11.14 5.95 -7.92
C LYS A 25 -12.13 6.78 -7.09
N GLY A 26 -11.87 8.08 -6.96
CA GLY A 26 -12.66 9.03 -6.17
C GLY A 26 -12.37 9.01 -4.67
N SER A 27 -11.65 8.01 -4.17
CA SER A 27 -11.27 7.88 -2.75
C SER A 27 -9.81 8.27 -2.51
N VAL A 28 -9.40 8.41 -1.25
CA VAL A 28 -7.99 8.57 -0.85
C VAL A 28 -7.34 7.24 -0.49
N VAL A 29 -6.03 7.14 -0.67
CA VAL A 29 -5.20 6.06 -0.10
C VAL A 29 -4.83 6.45 1.33
N VAL A 30 -5.04 5.52 2.26
CA VAL A 30 -4.68 5.68 3.68
C VAL A 30 -3.71 4.57 4.06
N ILE A 31 -2.57 4.96 4.62
CA ILE A 31 -1.55 4.06 5.16
C ILE A 31 -1.33 4.42 6.62
N GLU A 32 -1.65 3.50 7.51
CA GLU A 32 -1.35 3.63 8.95
C GLU A 32 0.10 3.26 9.22
N PHE A 33 0.78 4.05 10.04
CA PHE A 33 2.12 3.73 10.53
C PHE A 33 2.10 2.73 11.67
N SER A 34 3.25 2.12 11.92
CA SER A 34 3.40 1.08 12.95
C SER A 34 3.22 1.61 14.38
N ASP A 35 3.29 2.92 14.58
CA ASP A 35 3.02 3.56 15.86
C ASP A 35 1.53 3.60 16.22
N GLY A 36 0.64 3.31 15.25
CA GLY A 36 -0.80 3.35 15.44
C GLY A 36 -1.40 4.74 15.65
N MET A 37 -0.59 5.80 15.56
CA MET A 37 -1.03 7.18 15.82
C MET A 37 -1.03 8.05 14.57
N HIS A 38 -0.18 7.72 13.59
CA HIS A 38 -0.02 8.53 12.39
C HIS A 38 -0.49 7.81 11.14
N GLU A 39 -1.08 8.61 10.24
CA GLU A 39 -1.54 8.16 8.93
C GLU A 39 -0.92 9.00 7.81
N TYR A 40 -0.61 8.32 6.71
CA TYR A 40 -0.36 8.97 5.43
C TYR A 40 -1.61 8.92 4.57
N VAL A 41 -2.08 10.10 4.15
CA VAL A 41 -3.28 10.25 3.32
C VAL A 41 -2.93 10.96 2.01
N THR A 42 -3.35 10.40 0.88
CA THR A 42 -3.16 11.03 -0.44
C THR A 42 -4.30 12.00 -0.78
N THR A 43 -4.13 12.80 -1.84
CA THR A 43 -5.29 13.40 -2.52
C THR A 43 -6.15 12.32 -3.20
N PRO A 44 -7.41 12.62 -3.59
CA PRO A 44 -8.28 11.65 -4.23
C PRO A 44 -7.66 11.01 -5.48
N VAL A 45 -7.91 9.71 -5.62
CA VAL A 45 -7.41 8.87 -6.70
C VAL A 45 -8.22 9.11 -7.97
N LYS A 46 -7.52 9.39 -9.07
CA LYS A 46 -8.09 9.48 -10.43
C LYS A 46 -8.13 8.13 -11.12
N ARG A 47 -7.08 7.32 -10.94
CA ARG A 47 -6.91 6.03 -11.65
C ARG A 47 -6.06 5.06 -10.83
N VAL A 48 -6.41 3.78 -10.90
CA VAL A 48 -5.66 2.67 -10.31
C VAL A 48 -5.36 1.68 -11.42
N LEU A 49 -4.11 1.28 -11.56
CA LEU A 49 -3.66 0.24 -12.49
C LEU A 49 -2.92 -0.83 -11.69
N ARG A 50 -3.28 -2.11 -11.86
CA ARG A 50 -2.53 -3.23 -11.28
C ARG A 50 -1.65 -3.85 -12.35
N LEU A 51 -0.40 -4.13 -12.01
CA LEU A 51 0.49 -4.89 -12.89
C LEU A 51 0.08 -6.37 -12.85
N ALA A 52 -0.19 -6.96 -14.01
CA ALA A 52 -0.67 -8.34 -14.10
C ALA A 52 0.32 -9.33 -13.44
N GLY A 53 -0.22 -10.30 -12.69
CA GLY A 53 0.57 -11.31 -11.98
C GLY A 53 1.46 -10.77 -10.86
N ARG A 54 1.32 -9.49 -10.46
CA ARG A 54 2.09 -8.88 -9.37
C ARG A 54 1.20 -8.09 -8.42
N ASP A 55 1.64 -7.97 -7.18
CA ASP A 55 0.97 -7.11 -6.20
C ASP A 55 1.58 -5.70 -6.18
N ILE A 56 1.67 -5.13 -7.37
CA ILE A 56 2.15 -3.77 -7.62
C ILE A 56 1.03 -2.98 -8.28
N PHE A 57 0.71 -1.83 -7.70
CA PHE A 57 -0.30 -0.91 -8.20
C PHE A 57 0.33 0.43 -8.55
N TYR A 58 -0.05 1.00 -9.69
CA TYR A 58 0.21 2.39 -10.03
C TYR A 58 -1.04 3.21 -9.74
N ILE A 59 -0.88 4.25 -8.94
CA ILE A 59 -1.97 5.08 -8.46
C ILE A 59 -1.72 6.50 -8.94
N GLU A 60 -2.67 7.03 -9.70
CA GLU A 60 -2.70 8.43 -10.07
C GLU A 60 -3.72 9.15 -9.21
N THR A 61 -3.29 10.24 -8.59
CA THR A 61 -4.11 11.15 -7.80
C THR A 61 -4.22 12.49 -8.50
N VAL A 62 -4.93 13.46 -7.91
CA VAL A 62 -5.09 14.79 -8.51
C VAL A 62 -3.76 15.46 -8.82
N ASN A 63 -2.79 15.35 -7.92
CA ASN A 63 -1.56 16.14 -7.93
C ASN A 63 -0.27 15.29 -8.02
N SER A 64 -0.38 13.96 -8.00
CA SER A 64 0.78 13.08 -7.87
C SER A 64 0.51 11.68 -8.41
N ARG A 65 1.59 10.98 -8.77
CA ARG A 65 1.56 9.57 -9.17
C ARG A 65 2.38 8.77 -8.18
N TYR A 66 1.95 7.54 -7.92
CA TYR A 66 2.57 6.65 -6.95
C TYR A 66 2.69 5.24 -7.48
N ARG A 67 3.68 4.51 -6.95
CA ARG A 67 3.77 3.06 -7.02
C ARG A 67 3.54 2.51 -5.61
N LEU A 68 2.52 1.68 -5.47
CA LEU A 68 2.18 0.97 -4.25
C LEU A 68 2.56 -0.50 -4.42
N GLU A 69 3.48 -0.97 -3.59
CA GLU A 69 3.86 -2.38 -3.51
C GLU A 69 3.20 -2.99 -2.30
N VAL A 70 2.53 -4.12 -2.50
CA VAL A 70 2.04 -4.93 -1.41
C VAL A 70 3.14 -5.90 -1.04
N ARG A 71 3.52 -5.90 0.24
CA ARG A 71 4.33 -6.97 0.80
C ARG A 71 3.36 -8.03 1.27
N SER A 72 3.26 -9.12 0.52
CA SER A 72 2.64 -10.34 1.05
C SER A 72 3.40 -10.71 2.31
N ARG A 73 2.68 -10.72 3.43
CA ARG A 73 3.15 -11.46 4.58
C ARG A 73 3.04 -12.90 4.09
N ASP A 74 4.16 -13.55 3.78
CA ASP A 74 4.19 -15.01 3.89
C ASP A 74 3.71 -15.27 5.32
N LEU A 75 2.42 -15.56 5.45
CA LEU A 75 1.91 -16.20 6.63
C LEU A 75 2.69 -17.51 6.63
N ALA A 76 3.68 -17.58 7.50
CA ALA A 76 4.28 -18.82 7.92
C ALA A 76 3.13 -19.77 8.26
N PHE A 77 2.75 -20.60 7.30
CA PHE A 77 2.15 -21.90 7.51
C PHE A 77 3.26 -22.76 8.14
N ASP A 78 3.64 -22.47 9.39
CA ASP A 78 4.62 -23.28 10.10
C ASP A 78 4.54 -23.06 11.63
N GLY A 79 3.43 -23.45 12.26
CA GLY A 79 3.36 -23.37 13.72
C GLY A 79 2.05 -23.72 14.43
N ALA A 80 1.03 -24.26 13.76
CA ALA A 80 -0.21 -24.67 14.45
C ALA A 80 -0.82 -25.98 13.94
N LEU A 81 0.00 -26.90 13.43
CA LEU A 81 -0.39 -28.30 13.17
C LEU A 81 0.34 -29.31 14.08
N SER A 82 0.86 -28.88 15.23
CA SER A 82 1.33 -29.80 16.26
C SER A 82 0.80 -29.38 17.64
N GLY A 83 -0.27 -30.05 18.05
CA GLY A 83 -0.89 -29.88 19.36
C GLY A 83 -2.04 -30.86 19.52
N SER A 84 -1.66 -32.13 19.68
CA SER A 84 -2.36 -33.29 20.27
C SER A 84 -3.84 -33.17 20.59
#